data_AF-A0AB72U7W1-F1
#
_entry.id   AF-A0AB72U7W1-F1
#
_cell.length_a   1.000
_cell.length_b   1.000
_cell.length_c   1.000
_cell.angle_alpha   90.00
_cell.angle_beta   90.00
_cell.angle_gamma   90.00
#
_symmetry.space_group_name_H-M   'P 1'
#
loop_
_entity.id
_entity.type
_entity.pdbx_description
1 polymer ?
#
loop_
_entity_poly.entity_id
_entity_poly.type
_entity_poly.pdbx_seq_one_letter_code
_entity_poly.pdbx_strand_id
1 'polypeptide(L)'
;MAISGVKSPVTKPAGDDSPKLPKGEIGALDQMRGDEPGSASLSSRPAPDIAVNRSDKSELFARALEAHQAGRIDEAIALYGAVLRQNPDQPDVWNNLGVALRRSKRHDASLVAYRRAAELRPGNAGLWSNMGNCLREMMRFEEATAAHDKALELDASIKSHPFNAGLVFRDTNRFEQAIRHFDAALAIDPDYVDANWDKALALLAMGQYEAGWAGYETRRKLADNPIRPLEGAPEWDGKADLRGKRLLLRAEQGFGDMIQFARFVPMVGKKAAHIILECRSELIPVMRTVAGVGTIVEKGAKLPPFDLHVPLLSLPHVMKINEAELHRVSAEPYLSAPKGKQARLSPPPGTVLKVGLIWAGKLNPRDRSCPLEKLMPLMAQKGACFYSFQVDERRGDIAKLGANALITDMGEHIHDFGDSAALMKAMDLIITIDSAPAHLAGALGVPVWMLQLYTTDWRWMVGRADSPWYPTMRIYRQETPGDWATPIGKLGADFANLLKARLGATA
;
A
#
# COMPACT_ATOMS: atom_id res chain seq x y z
N MET A 1 -58.82 3.10 -47.49
CA MET A 1 -58.32 1.79 -47.01
C MET A 1 -56.87 2.02 -46.59
N ALA A 2 -56.54 2.23 -45.29
CA ALA A 2 -56.38 1.21 -44.24
C ALA A 2 -55.51 0.05 -44.75
N ILE A 3 -54.38 -0.36 -44.14
CA ILE A 3 -54.13 -0.73 -42.75
C ILE A 3 -52.63 -0.48 -42.37
N SER A 4 -52.41 -0.40 -41.06
CA SER A 4 -51.20 -0.08 -40.29
C SER A 4 -50.06 -1.12 -40.33
N GLY A 5 -48.86 -0.65 -39.97
CA GLY A 5 -47.70 -1.46 -39.61
C GLY A 5 -46.71 -0.63 -38.79
N VAL A 6 -46.85 -0.70 -37.47
CA VAL A 6 -46.02 0.01 -36.48
C VAL A 6 -44.62 -0.61 -36.45
N LYS A 7 -43.58 0.20 -36.69
CA LYS A 7 -42.18 -0.16 -36.44
C LYS A 7 -41.85 0.14 -34.98
N SER A 8 -41.47 -0.89 -34.22
CA SER A 8 -40.83 -0.76 -32.91
C SER A 8 -39.42 -0.15 -33.07
N PRO A 9 -38.98 0.80 -32.21
CA PRO A 9 -37.61 1.26 -32.22
C PRO A 9 -36.71 0.26 -31.51
N VAL A 10 -35.68 -0.20 -32.22
CA VAL A 10 -34.56 -0.98 -31.69
C VAL A 10 -33.79 -0.11 -30.69
N THR A 11 -33.87 -0.43 -29.40
CA THR A 11 -33.04 0.18 -28.36
C THR A 11 -31.63 -0.40 -28.45
N LYS A 12 -30.64 0.48 -28.65
CA LYS A 12 -29.21 0.17 -28.50
C LYS A 12 -28.93 -0.37 -27.09
N PRO A 13 -28.00 -1.33 -26.92
CA PRO A 13 -27.54 -1.72 -25.59
C PRO A 13 -26.90 -0.51 -24.91
N ALA A 14 -27.27 -0.28 -23.64
CA ALA A 14 -26.71 0.75 -22.81
C ALA A 14 -25.22 0.49 -22.61
N GLY A 15 -24.39 1.47 -23.01
CA GLY A 15 -22.99 1.51 -22.64
C GLY A 15 -22.83 1.67 -21.14
N ASP A 16 -21.68 1.25 -20.64
CA ASP A 16 -21.22 1.39 -19.26
C ASP A 16 -21.17 2.86 -18.82
N ASP A 17 -22.32 3.38 -18.40
CA ASP A 17 -22.46 4.65 -17.66
C ASP A 17 -22.43 4.39 -16.14
N SER A 18 -21.47 3.56 -15.70
CA SER A 18 -21.04 3.60 -14.31
C SER A 18 -20.52 5.02 -14.02
N PRO A 19 -21.04 5.76 -13.02
CA PRO A 19 -20.58 7.10 -12.74
C PRO A 19 -19.08 7.08 -12.46
N LYS A 20 -18.32 7.85 -13.26
CA LYS A 20 -16.89 8.06 -13.05
C LYS A 20 -16.69 8.61 -11.64
N LEU A 21 -15.94 7.83 -10.86
CA LEU A 21 -15.60 8.06 -9.47
C LEU A 21 -14.94 9.45 -9.28
N PRO A 22 -15.39 10.28 -8.33
CA PRO A 22 -14.49 11.18 -7.65
C PRO A 22 -13.59 10.33 -6.73
N LYS A 23 -12.33 10.14 -7.13
CA LYS A 23 -11.26 9.65 -6.26
C LYS A 23 -10.65 10.87 -5.56
N GLY A 24 -10.96 11.04 -4.28
CA GLY A 24 -10.39 12.09 -3.44
C GLY A 24 -11.27 12.34 -2.21
N GLU A 25 -10.64 12.62 -1.08
CA GLU A 25 -11.23 12.91 0.24
C GLU A 25 -11.60 11.69 1.11
N ILE A 26 -10.56 11.01 1.61
CA ILE A 26 -10.59 10.48 2.98
C ILE A 26 -9.45 11.16 3.72
N GLY A 27 -9.72 12.35 4.24
CA GLY A 27 -8.78 13.14 5.01
C GLY A 27 -9.53 14.17 5.84
N ALA A 28 -9.26 14.15 7.15
CA ALA A 28 -9.80 15.00 8.21
C ALA A 28 -11.21 14.63 8.71
N LEU A 29 -11.27 14.09 9.93
CA LEU A 29 -12.08 14.60 11.04
C LEU A 29 -11.63 13.85 12.30
N ASP A 30 -10.67 14.44 13.01
CA ASP A 30 -10.40 14.16 14.42
C ASP A 30 -10.52 15.49 15.15
N GLN A 31 -10.97 15.43 16.41
CA GLN A 31 -11.43 16.51 17.30
C GLN A 31 -12.93 16.85 17.24
N MET A 32 -13.70 16.27 18.16
CA MET A 32 -14.15 16.99 19.37
C MET A 32 -14.76 16.00 20.38
N ARG A 33 -14.20 16.00 21.61
CA ARG A 33 -14.79 15.41 22.82
C ARG A 33 -15.83 16.38 23.39
N GLY A 34 -16.84 15.86 24.09
CA GLY A 34 -17.49 16.57 25.20
C GLY A 34 -18.99 16.35 25.34
N ASP A 35 -19.34 15.56 26.37
CA ASP A 35 -20.50 15.71 27.26
C ASP A 35 -21.90 15.18 26.84
N GLU A 36 -22.26 14.06 27.47
CA GLU A 36 -23.62 13.77 27.96
C GLU A 36 -23.82 14.46 29.33
N PRO A 37 -25.05 14.76 29.85
CA PRO A 37 -26.20 13.84 29.85
C PRO A 37 -27.62 14.47 29.76
N GLY A 38 -28.64 13.63 29.53
CA GLY A 38 -30.04 14.05 29.76
C GLY A 38 -31.12 13.05 29.32
N SER A 39 -31.61 12.27 30.27
CA SER A 39 -32.75 11.36 30.13
C SER A 39 -34.05 12.07 29.68
N ALA A 40 -34.68 11.59 28.61
CA ALA A 40 -36.08 11.90 28.29
C ALA A 40 -36.80 10.71 27.63
N SER A 41 -37.65 10.06 28.43
CA SER A 41 -38.92 9.40 28.09
C SER A 41 -39.19 9.01 26.62
N LEU A 42 -39.15 7.71 26.34
CA LEU A 42 -39.67 7.09 25.12
C LEU A 42 -41.21 7.11 25.12
N SER A 43 -41.79 8.02 24.34
CA SER A 43 -43.19 7.99 23.92
C SER A 43 -43.28 7.29 22.57
N SER A 44 -43.80 6.06 22.56
CA SER A 44 -44.06 5.27 21.36
C SER A 44 -45.25 5.84 20.58
N ARG A 45 -44.97 6.53 19.46
CA ARG A 45 -45.97 6.75 18.42
C ARG A 45 -45.85 5.64 17.38
N PRO A 46 -46.95 4.97 16.99
CA PRO A 46 -46.91 4.05 15.87
C PRO A 46 -46.62 4.85 14.59
N ALA A 47 -45.70 4.33 13.77
CA ALA A 47 -45.42 4.89 12.46
C ALA A 47 -46.70 4.86 11.60
N PRO A 48 -47.02 5.95 10.86
CA PRO A 48 -48.16 5.92 9.95
C PRO A 48 -47.85 4.95 8.80
N ASP A 49 -48.83 4.10 8.50
CA ASP A 49 -48.84 3.24 7.32
C ASP A 49 -48.82 4.14 6.07
N ILE A 50 -47.65 4.28 5.45
CA ILE A 50 -47.55 4.99 4.18
C ILE A 50 -47.89 3.99 3.07
N ALA A 51 -49.17 3.97 2.69
CA ALA A 51 -49.60 3.37 1.44
C ALA A 51 -49.03 4.21 0.29
N VAL A 52 -47.96 3.71 -0.32
CA VAL A 52 -47.18 4.47 -1.30
C VAL A 52 -47.50 4.03 -2.74
N ASN A 53 -47.80 5.04 -3.56
CA ASN A 53 -48.13 4.95 -4.98
C ASN A 53 -46.90 4.55 -5.84
N ARG A 54 -47.12 4.03 -7.05
CA ARG A 54 -46.06 3.61 -8.00
C ARG A 54 -45.02 4.72 -8.32
N SER A 55 -45.35 6.00 -8.15
CA SER A 55 -44.47 7.16 -8.41
C SER A 55 -43.28 7.27 -7.44
N ASP A 56 -43.46 6.87 -6.19
CA ASP A 56 -42.47 7.01 -5.10
C ASP A 56 -41.33 5.97 -5.21
N LYS A 57 -41.57 4.87 -5.94
CA LYS A 57 -40.58 3.78 -6.15
C LYS A 57 -39.37 4.24 -6.96
N SER A 58 -39.63 5.01 -8.01
CA SER A 58 -38.57 5.55 -8.88
C SER A 58 -37.81 6.67 -8.16
N GLU A 59 -38.49 7.42 -7.29
CA GLU A 59 -37.90 8.49 -6.49
C GLU A 59 -36.96 7.94 -5.40
N LEU A 60 -37.34 6.87 -4.70
CA LEU A 60 -36.48 6.22 -3.71
C LEU A 60 -35.18 5.66 -4.31
N PHE A 61 -35.25 5.04 -5.48
CA PHE A 61 -34.05 4.55 -6.16
C PHE A 61 -33.15 5.69 -6.65
N ALA A 62 -33.73 6.76 -7.19
CA ALA A 62 -32.97 7.96 -7.59
C ALA A 62 -32.24 8.60 -6.41
N ARG A 63 -32.92 8.74 -5.26
CA ARG A 63 -32.31 9.24 -4.02
C ARG A 63 -31.19 8.32 -3.51
N ALA A 64 -31.36 7.00 -3.62
CA ALA A 64 -30.32 6.04 -3.24
C ALA A 64 -29.07 6.20 -4.12
N LEU A 65 -29.25 6.40 -5.42
CA LEU A 65 -28.17 6.65 -6.36
C LEU A 65 -27.47 7.98 -6.08
N GLU A 66 -28.23 9.05 -5.83
CA GLU A 66 -27.70 10.36 -5.47
C GLU A 66 -26.87 10.30 -4.18
N ALA A 67 -27.41 9.68 -3.12
CA ALA A 67 -26.69 9.48 -1.87
C ALA A 67 -25.38 8.68 -2.09
N HIS A 68 -25.43 7.65 -2.95
CA HIS A 68 -24.25 6.85 -3.27
C HIS A 68 -23.17 7.66 -4.03
N GLN A 69 -23.59 8.43 -5.03
CA GLN A 69 -22.70 9.29 -5.83
C GLN A 69 -22.07 10.40 -4.96
N ALA A 70 -22.84 10.95 -4.02
CA ALA A 70 -22.38 11.95 -3.07
C ALA A 70 -21.57 11.36 -1.89
N GLY A 71 -21.29 10.06 -1.88
CA GLY A 71 -20.49 9.41 -0.84
C GLY A 71 -21.20 9.23 0.51
N ARG A 72 -22.50 9.51 0.61
CA ARG A 72 -23.32 9.24 1.80
C ARG A 72 -23.67 7.75 1.86
N ILE A 73 -22.65 6.92 2.12
CA ILE A 73 -22.73 5.46 1.93
C ILE A 73 -23.77 4.80 2.84
N ASP A 74 -23.85 5.16 4.12
CA ASP A 74 -24.84 4.57 5.03
C ASP A 74 -26.29 4.93 4.65
N GLU A 75 -26.52 6.16 4.17
CA GLU A 75 -27.82 6.58 3.64
C GLU A 75 -28.18 5.77 2.38
N ALA A 76 -27.23 5.62 1.45
CA ALA A 76 -27.44 4.82 0.24
C ALA A 76 -27.78 3.37 0.57
N ILE A 77 -27.08 2.74 1.53
CA ILE A 77 -27.36 1.38 1.99
C ILE A 77 -28.81 1.28 2.53
N ALA A 78 -29.23 2.24 3.37
CA ALA A 78 -30.57 2.25 3.93
C ALA A 78 -31.66 2.41 2.84
N LEU A 79 -31.43 3.31 1.88
CA LEU A 79 -32.35 3.59 0.77
C LEU A 79 -32.44 2.40 -0.19
N TYR A 80 -31.32 1.78 -0.59
CA TYR A 80 -31.36 0.55 -1.39
C TYR A 80 -32.10 -0.57 -0.66
N GLY A 81 -31.88 -0.72 0.66
CA GLY A 81 -32.64 -1.66 1.48
C GLY A 81 -34.15 -1.38 1.48
N ALA A 82 -34.56 -0.10 1.49
CA ALA A 82 -35.97 0.27 1.39
C ALA A 82 -36.57 -0.08 0.02
N VAL A 83 -35.83 0.16 -1.07
CA VAL A 83 -36.23 -0.24 -2.42
C VAL A 83 -36.42 -1.75 -2.52
N LEU A 84 -35.50 -2.54 -1.96
CA LEU A 84 -35.56 -4.00 -1.98
C LEU A 84 -36.68 -4.59 -1.11
N ARG A 85 -37.06 -3.93 -0.01
CA ARG A 85 -38.24 -4.33 0.77
C ARG A 85 -39.54 -4.19 -0.01
N GLN A 86 -39.62 -3.23 -0.93
CA GLN A 86 -40.80 -3.03 -1.76
C GLN A 86 -40.82 -3.95 -2.99
N ASN A 87 -39.66 -4.24 -3.56
CA ASN A 87 -39.49 -5.19 -4.65
C ASN A 87 -38.10 -5.85 -4.56
N PRO A 88 -38.03 -7.11 -4.08
CA PRO A 88 -36.77 -7.79 -3.83
C PRO A 88 -36.11 -8.34 -5.09
N ASP A 89 -36.79 -8.38 -6.25
CA ASP A 89 -36.25 -9.00 -7.47
C ASP A 89 -35.68 -7.96 -8.44
N GLN A 90 -34.79 -7.11 -7.91
CA GLN A 90 -34.14 -6.03 -8.67
C GLN A 90 -32.61 -6.20 -8.68
N PRO A 91 -32.03 -6.84 -9.70
CA PRO A 91 -30.60 -7.14 -9.74
C PRO A 91 -29.70 -5.89 -9.65
N ASP A 92 -30.10 -4.79 -10.30
CA ASP A 92 -29.30 -3.55 -10.31
C ASP A 92 -29.26 -2.88 -8.92
N VAL A 93 -30.35 -2.98 -8.16
CA VAL A 93 -30.42 -2.48 -6.78
C VAL A 93 -29.57 -3.34 -5.84
N TRP A 94 -29.63 -4.66 -5.98
CA TRP A 94 -28.75 -5.58 -5.23
C TRP A 94 -27.27 -5.33 -5.54
N ASN A 95 -26.92 -5.11 -6.81
CA ASN A 95 -25.56 -4.76 -7.19
C ASN A 95 -25.09 -3.45 -6.53
N ASN A 96 -25.89 -2.39 -6.62
CA ASN A 96 -25.52 -1.09 -6.05
C ASN A 96 -25.45 -1.13 -4.52
N LEU A 97 -26.32 -1.91 -3.87
CA LEU A 97 -26.21 -2.22 -2.44
C LEU A 97 -24.89 -2.93 -2.13
N GLY A 98 -24.52 -3.94 -2.92
CA GLY A 98 -23.23 -4.62 -2.81
C GLY A 98 -22.06 -3.63 -2.92
N VAL A 99 -22.06 -2.74 -3.92
CA VAL A 99 -21.01 -1.72 -4.08
C VAL A 99 -20.91 -0.82 -2.86
N ALA A 100 -22.04 -0.32 -2.35
CA ALA A 100 -22.06 0.53 -1.17
C ALA A 100 -21.56 -0.22 0.10
N LEU A 101 -22.01 -1.46 0.31
CA LEU A 101 -21.58 -2.29 1.44
C LEU A 101 -20.08 -2.58 1.39
N ARG A 102 -19.53 -2.88 0.19
CA ARG A 102 -18.09 -3.09 -0.02
C ARG A 102 -17.28 -1.83 0.32
N ARG A 103 -17.74 -0.65 -0.11
CA ARG A 103 -17.11 0.63 0.23
C ARG A 103 -17.08 0.90 1.74
N SER A 104 -18.11 0.48 2.47
CA SER A 104 -18.16 0.53 3.94
C SER A 104 -17.47 -0.65 4.64
N LYS A 105 -16.68 -1.47 3.92
CA LYS A 105 -15.98 -2.66 4.44
C LYS A 105 -16.88 -3.72 5.08
N ARG A 106 -18.19 -3.70 4.77
CA ARG A 106 -19.18 -4.72 5.20
C ARG A 106 -19.20 -5.87 4.19
N HIS A 107 -18.05 -6.54 4.03
CA HIS A 107 -17.79 -7.46 2.92
C HIS A 107 -18.74 -8.68 2.88
N ASP A 108 -19.07 -9.28 4.03
CA ASP A 108 -19.97 -10.44 4.05
C ASP A 108 -21.38 -10.09 3.52
N ALA A 109 -21.93 -8.96 3.98
CA ALA A 109 -23.22 -8.46 3.50
C ALA A 109 -23.16 -8.07 2.02
N SER A 110 -22.04 -7.47 1.59
CA SER A 110 -21.81 -7.16 0.18
C SER A 110 -21.84 -8.42 -0.70
N LEU A 111 -21.22 -9.50 -0.24
CA LEU A 111 -21.17 -10.76 -0.98
C LEU A 111 -22.55 -11.39 -1.14
N VAL A 112 -23.39 -11.33 -0.09
CA VAL A 112 -24.80 -11.75 -0.16
C VAL A 112 -25.56 -10.95 -1.22
N ALA A 113 -25.40 -9.62 -1.23
CA ALA A 113 -26.05 -8.75 -2.20
C ALA A 113 -25.61 -9.06 -3.65
N TYR A 114 -24.31 -9.27 -3.89
CA TYR A 114 -23.81 -9.64 -5.22
C TYR A 114 -24.29 -11.01 -5.68
N ARG A 115 -24.31 -12.02 -4.79
CA ARG A 115 -24.85 -13.36 -5.12
C ARG A 115 -26.31 -13.25 -5.54
N ARG A 116 -27.12 -12.48 -4.81
CA ARG A 116 -28.52 -12.25 -5.17
C ARG A 116 -28.67 -11.52 -6.52
N ALA A 117 -27.83 -10.53 -6.81
CA ALA A 117 -27.82 -9.86 -8.11
C ALA A 117 -27.48 -10.84 -9.25
N ALA A 118 -26.45 -11.68 -9.06
CA ALA A 118 -26.02 -12.67 -10.05
C ALA A 118 -27.04 -13.80 -10.26
N GLU A 119 -27.76 -14.23 -9.21
CA GLU A 119 -28.88 -15.17 -9.34
C GLU A 119 -30.01 -14.61 -10.22
N LEU A 120 -30.37 -13.33 -10.01
CA LEU A 120 -31.44 -12.67 -10.75
C LEU A 120 -31.03 -12.32 -12.20
N ARG A 121 -29.73 -12.14 -12.47
CA ARG A 121 -29.21 -11.79 -13.80
C ARG A 121 -27.82 -12.44 -14.05
N PRO A 122 -27.76 -13.76 -14.28
CA PRO A 122 -26.49 -14.49 -14.37
C PRO A 122 -25.64 -14.11 -15.59
N GLY A 123 -26.25 -13.55 -16.64
CA GLY A 123 -25.57 -13.12 -17.87
C GLY A 123 -24.94 -11.73 -17.83
N ASN A 124 -24.92 -11.05 -16.68
CA ASN A 124 -24.28 -9.72 -16.56
C ASN A 124 -22.85 -9.85 -16.01
N ALA A 125 -21.86 -9.63 -16.88
CA ALA A 125 -20.43 -9.72 -16.54
C ALA A 125 -20.00 -8.78 -15.41
N GLY A 126 -20.55 -7.57 -15.36
CA GLY A 126 -20.21 -6.56 -14.35
C GLY A 126 -20.55 -7.00 -12.93
N LEU A 127 -21.63 -7.76 -12.74
CA LEU A 127 -22.01 -8.32 -11.43
C LEU A 127 -20.95 -9.29 -10.91
N TRP A 128 -20.48 -10.19 -11.78
CA TRP A 128 -19.44 -11.15 -11.47
C TRP A 128 -18.10 -10.47 -11.20
N SER A 129 -17.74 -9.45 -11.98
CA SER A 129 -16.52 -8.66 -11.70
C SER A 129 -16.59 -7.92 -10.36
N ASN A 130 -17.75 -7.38 -9.98
CA ASN A 130 -17.93 -6.71 -8.68
C ASN A 130 -17.86 -7.70 -7.51
N MET A 131 -18.45 -8.89 -7.67
CA MET A 131 -18.34 -10.00 -6.72
C MET A 131 -16.88 -10.44 -6.54
N GLY A 132 -16.14 -10.61 -7.65
CA GLY A 132 -14.72 -10.95 -7.64
C GLY A 132 -13.87 -9.93 -6.89
N ASN A 133 -14.12 -8.63 -7.09
CA ASN A 133 -13.45 -7.57 -6.34
C ASN A 133 -13.72 -7.64 -4.83
N CYS A 134 -14.95 -7.94 -4.41
CA CYS A 134 -15.28 -8.14 -3.00
C CYS A 134 -14.55 -9.36 -2.41
N LEU A 135 -14.53 -10.47 -3.14
CA LEU A 135 -13.84 -11.69 -2.72
C LEU A 135 -12.32 -11.49 -2.61
N ARG A 136 -11.72 -10.72 -3.54
CA ARG A 136 -10.31 -10.32 -3.50
C ARG A 136 -9.99 -9.51 -2.24
N GLU A 137 -10.84 -8.55 -1.89
CA GLU A 137 -10.68 -7.74 -0.66
C GLU A 137 -10.83 -8.57 0.63
N MET A 138 -11.65 -9.64 0.58
CA MET A 138 -11.75 -10.64 1.64
C MET A 138 -10.60 -11.66 1.64
N MET A 139 -9.65 -11.57 0.69
CA MET A 139 -8.57 -12.54 0.48
C MET A 139 -9.05 -13.98 0.16
N ARG A 140 -10.26 -14.13 -0.38
CA ARG A 140 -10.83 -15.40 -0.86
C ARG A 140 -10.49 -15.59 -2.33
N PHE A 141 -9.21 -15.80 -2.63
CA PHE A 141 -8.65 -15.64 -3.97
C PHE A 141 -9.13 -16.69 -4.98
N GLU A 142 -9.37 -17.93 -4.56
CA GLU A 142 -9.89 -18.98 -5.43
C GLU A 142 -11.31 -18.63 -5.93
N GLU A 143 -12.18 -18.18 -5.01
CA GLU A 143 -13.53 -17.72 -5.36
C GLU A 143 -13.51 -16.43 -6.19
N ALA A 144 -12.58 -15.50 -5.88
CA ALA A 144 -12.40 -14.29 -6.67
C ALA A 144 -12.00 -14.61 -8.11
N THR A 145 -11.10 -15.58 -8.29
CA THR A 145 -10.68 -16.07 -9.62
C THR A 145 -11.88 -16.63 -10.39
N ALA A 146 -12.65 -17.53 -9.78
CA ALA A 146 -13.83 -18.10 -10.41
C ALA A 146 -14.88 -17.05 -10.82
N ALA A 147 -15.10 -16.02 -9.99
CA ALA A 147 -16.00 -14.92 -10.31
C ALA A 147 -15.47 -14.06 -11.48
N HIS A 148 -14.18 -13.76 -11.50
CA HIS A 148 -13.58 -13.00 -12.61
C HIS A 148 -13.52 -13.80 -13.92
N ASP A 149 -13.26 -15.11 -13.86
CA ASP A 149 -13.33 -16.00 -15.02
C ASP A 149 -14.74 -15.98 -15.61
N LYS A 150 -15.78 -16.00 -14.76
CA LYS A 150 -17.16 -15.89 -15.24
C LYS A 150 -17.46 -14.54 -15.89
N ALA A 151 -16.93 -13.45 -15.33
CA ALA A 151 -17.06 -12.12 -15.94
C ALA A 151 -16.41 -12.06 -17.34
N LEU A 152 -15.21 -12.64 -17.47
CA LEU A 152 -14.49 -12.70 -18.74
C LEU A 152 -15.15 -13.61 -19.78
N GLU A 153 -15.75 -14.73 -19.37
CA GLU A 153 -16.54 -15.61 -20.24
C GLU A 153 -17.75 -14.88 -20.83
N LEU A 154 -18.39 -14.03 -20.04
CA LEU A 154 -19.58 -13.27 -20.44
C LEU A 154 -19.23 -12.06 -21.32
N ASP A 155 -18.18 -11.30 -20.96
CA ASP A 155 -17.74 -10.16 -21.75
C ASP A 155 -16.26 -9.81 -21.46
N ALA A 156 -15.36 -10.19 -22.37
CA ALA A 156 -13.94 -9.83 -22.28
C ALA A 156 -13.61 -8.48 -22.93
N SER A 157 -14.58 -7.77 -23.53
CA SER A 157 -14.34 -6.53 -24.27
C SER A 157 -14.27 -5.27 -23.39
N ILE A 158 -14.67 -5.38 -22.12
CA ILE A 158 -14.62 -4.29 -21.15
C ILE A 158 -13.26 -4.30 -20.46
N LYS A 159 -12.42 -3.28 -20.67
CA LYS A 159 -11.04 -3.19 -20.13
C LYS A 159 -10.89 -3.47 -18.62
N SER A 160 -11.91 -3.14 -17.82
CA SER A 160 -11.88 -3.32 -16.37
C SER A 160 -11.97 -4.80 -15.97
N HIS A 161 -12.55 -5.67 -16.80
CA HIS A 161 -12.72 -7.09 -16.51
C HIS A 161 -11.38 -7.85 -16.49
N PRO A 162 -10.56 -7.82 -17.56
CA PRO A 162 -9.24 -8.44 -17.52
C PRO A 162 -8.33 -7.74 -16.51
N PHE A 163 -8.42 -6.41 -16.34
CA PHE A 163 -7.66 -5.71 -15.31
C PHE A 163 -7.95 -6.24 -13.90
N ASN A 164 -9.23 -6.32 -13.51
CA ASN A 164 -9.63 -6.80 -12.18
C ASN A 164 -9.22 -8.27 -11.96
N ALA A 165 -9.30 -9.12 -12.99
CA ALA A 165 -8.79 -10.49 -12.94
C ALA A 165 -7.27 -10.51 -12.67
N GLY A 166 -6.51 -9.65 -13.36
CA GLY A 166 -5.07 -9.48 -13.15
C GLY A 166 -4.69 -9.08 -11.73
N LEU A 167 -5.54 -8.29 -11.05
CA LEU A 167 -5.31 -7.91 -9.64
C LEU A 167 -5.33 -9.12 -8.70
N VAL A 168 -6.14 -10.15 -8.96
CA VAL A 168 -6.13 -11.39 -8.14
C VAL A 168 -4.80 -12.13 -8.30
N PHE A 169 -4.28 -12.23 -9.52
CA PHE A 169 -2.99 -12.86 -9.77
C PHE A 169 -1.82 -12.05 -9.20
N ARG A 170 -1.90 -10.73 -9.24
CA ARG A 170 -0.94 -9.86 -8.55
C ARG A 170 -0.95 -10.11 -7.04
N ASP A 171 -2.14 -10.15 -6.43
CA ASP A 171 -2.30 -10.28 -4.98
C ASP A 171 -1.92 -11.67 -4.44
N THR A 172 -1.92 -12.67 -5.33
CA THR A 172 -1.46 -14.06 -5.10
C THR A 172 -0.06 -14.34 -5.61
N ASN A 173 0.72 -13.29 -5.92
CA ASN A 173 2.14 -13.40 -6.29
C ASN A 173 2.40 -14.15 -7.62
N ARG A 174 1.39 -14.25 -8.51
CA ARG A 174 1.44 -14.89 -9.83
C ARG A 174 1.62 -13.84 -10.93
N PHE A 175 2.77 -13.16 -10.93
CA PHE A 175 2.97 -11.94 -11.72
C PHE A 175 2.94 -12.17 -13.24
N GLU A 176 3.40 -13.30 -13.76
CA GLU A 176 3.31 -13.57 -15.20
C GLU A 176 1.87 -13.71 -15.68
N GLN A 177 0.98 -14.25 -14.85
CA GLN A 177 -0.46 -14.29 -15.12
C GLN A 177 -1.05 -12.88 -15.05
N ALA A 178 -0.71 -12.13 -14.00
CA ALA A 178 -1.17 -10.75 -13.85
C ALA A 178 -0.81 -9.88 -15.08
N ILE A 179 0.44 -9.97 -15.56
CA ILE A 179 0.90 -9.24 -16.74
C ILE A 179 0.07 -9.58 -17.98
N ARG A 180 -0.24 -10.86 -18.24
CA ARG A 180 -1.09 -11.24 -19.38
C ARG A 180 -2.48 -10.61 -19.31
N HIS A 181 -3.07 -10.55 -18.13
CA HIS A 181 -4.36 -9.91 -17.91
C HIS A 181 -4.29 -8.38 -18.07
N PHE A 182 -3.22 -7.74 -17.59
CA PHE A 182 -3.00 -6.31 -17.81
C PHE A 182 -2.76 -6.00 -19.29
N ASP A 183 -2.03 -6.86 -20.02
CA ASP A 183 -1.85 -6.75 -21.47
C ASP A 183 -3.17 -6.86 -22.22
N ALA A 184 -4.06 -7.77 -21.82
CA ALA A 184 -5.40 -7.85 -22.38
C ALA A 184 -6.23 -6.58 -22.12
N ALA A 185 -6.13 -5.97 -20.94
CA ALA A 185 -6.78 -4.70 -20.65
C ALA A 185 -6.20 -3.55 -21.51
N LEU A 186 -4.88 -3.52 -21.69
CA LEU A 186 -4.17 -2.51 -22.49
C LEU A 186 -4.38 -2.68 -24.00
N ALA A 187 -4.69 -3.90 -24.47
CA ALA A 187 -5.09 -4.13 -25.86
C ALA A 187 -6.45 -3.49 -26.19
N ILE A 188 -7.33 -3.33 -25.19
CA ILE A 188 -8.63 -2.66 -25.31
C ILE A 188 -8.46 -1.15 -25.16
N ASP A 189 -7.66 -0.71 -24.18
CA ASP A 189 -7.36 0.69 -23.92
C ASP A 189 -5.87 0.88 -23.57
N PRO A 190 -5.03 1.27 -24.54
CA PRO A 190 -3.60 1.49 -24.34
C PRO A 190 -3.26 2.55 -23.28
N ASP A 191 -4.17 3.51 -23.05
CA ASP A 191 -4.00 4.60 -22.10
C ASP A 191 -4.55 4.29 -20.70
N TYR A 192 -4.92 3.02 -20.44
CA TYR A 192 -5.44 2.63 -19.13
C TYR A 192 -4.36 2.72 -18.05
N VAL A 193 -4.35 3.84 -17.33
CA VAL A 193 -3.34 4.22 -16.33
C VAL A 193 -3.17 3.15 -15.24
N ASP A 194 -4.26 2.65 -14.66
CA ASP A 194 -4.19 1.66 -13.58
C ASP A 194 -3.54 0.34 -14.07
N ALA A 195 -3.88 -0.13 -15.27
CA ALA A 195 -3.29 -1.34 -15.86
C ALA A 195 -1.79 -1.17 -16.19
N ASN A 196 -1.40 -0.02 -16.75
CA ASN A 196 0.02 0.30 -17.01
C ASN A 196 0.83 0.35 -15.69
N TRP A 197 0.26 0.95 -14.66
CA TRP A 197 0.88 1.02 -13.33
C TRP A 197 1.08 -0.37 -12.72
N ASP A 198 0.01 -1.18 -12.65
CA ASP A 198 0.09 -2.51 -12.04
C ASP A 198 0.96 -3.49 -12.85
N LYS A 199 0.97 -3.38 -14.17
CA LYS A 199 1.92 -4.09 -15.03
C LYS A 199 3.35 -3.72 -14.70
N ALA A 200 3.66 -2.43 -14.52
CA ALA A 200 5.00 -1.98 -14.15
C ALA A 200 5.45 -2.57 -12.81
N LEU A 201 4.57 -2.57 -11.79
CA LEU A 201 4.87 -3.19 -10.50
C LEU A 201 5.12 -4.70 -10.60
N ALA A 202 4.31 -5.40 -11.41
CA ALA A 202 4.50 -6.84 -11.65
C ALA A 202 5.82 -7.13 -12.38
N LEU A 203 6.21 -6.32 -13.37
CA LEU A 203 7.51 -6.43 -14.05
C LEU A 203 8.67 -6.24 -13.07
N LEU A 204 8.58 -5.24 -12.19
CA LEU A 204 9.59 -4.98 -11.16
C LEU A 204 9.69 -6.13 -10.15
N ALA A 205 8.56 -6.70 -9.73
CA ALA A 205 8.51 -7.84 -8.82
C ALA A 205 9.16 -9.11 -9.42
N MET A 206 9.17 -9.21 -10.75
CA MET A 206 9.82 -10.26 -11.53
C MET A 206 11.29 -9.96 -11.87
N GLY A 207 11.83 -8.82 -11.43
CA GLY A 207 13.21 -8.42 -11.75
C GLY A 207 13.40 -7.88 -13.18
N GLN A 208 12.31 -7.65 -13.92
CA GLN A 208 12.36 -7.04 -15.27
C GLN A 208 12.49 -5.51 -15.15
N TYR A 209 13.62 -5.07 -14.60
CA TYR A 209 13.82 -3.70 -14.14
C TYR A 209 13.72 -2.64 -15.23
N GLU A 210 14.31 -2.84 -16.42
CA GLU A 210 14.28 -1.82 -17.47
C GLU A 210 12.84 -1.49 -17.93
N ALA A 211 12.05 -2.53 -18.24
CA ALA A 211 10.65 -2.38 -18.61
C ALA A 211 9.80 -1.89 -17.43
N GLY A 212 10.08 -2.40 -16.23
CA GLY A 212 9.42 -1.98 -15.00
C GLY A 212 9.61 -0.49 -14.71
N TRP A 213 10.83 0.04 -14.82
CA TRP A 213 11.11 1.47 -14.60
C TRP A 213 10.45 2.36 -15.64
N ALA A 214 10.45 1.95 -16.91
CA ALA A 214 9.73 2.68 -17.96
C ALA A 214 8.22 2.76 -17.64
N GLY A 215 7.61 1.65 -17.24
CA GLY A 215 6.21 1.63 -16.82
C GLY A 215 5.94 2.39 -15.51
N TYR A 216 6.91 2.43 -14.59
CA TYR A 216 6.80 3.07 -13.28
C TYR A 216 6.65 4.61 -13.38
N GLU A 217 7.03 5.21 -14.51
CA GLU A 217 6.73 6.61 -14.82
C GLU A 217 5.22 6.88 -14.95
N THR A 218 4.39 5.85 -15.11
CA THR A 218 2.91 5.97 -15.08
C THR A 218 2.42 6.53 -13.75
N ARG A 219 3.18 6.40 -12.65
CA ARG A 219 2.83 6.98 -11.33
C ARG A 219 2.53 8.47 -11.38
N ARG A 220 3.11 9.19 -12.35
CA ARG A 220 2.93 10.63 -12.56
C ARG A 220 1.50 11.00 -12.98
N LYS A 221 0.75 10.02 -13.51
CA LYS A 221 -0.64 10.16 -13.96
C LYS A 221 -1.65 9.70 -12.90
N LEU A 222 -1.19 9.15 -11.77
CA LEU A 222 -2.06 8.70 -10.68
C LEU A 222 -2.55 9.91 -9.87
N ALA A 223 -3.84 9.92 -9.56
CA ALA A 223 -4.48 10.98 -8.79
C ALA A 223 -3.87 11.14 -7.38
N ASP A 224 -3.47 10.03 -6.76
CA ASP A 224 -2.96 10.01 -5.37
C ASP A 224 -1.49 10.47 -5.24
N ASN A 225 -0.81 10.75 -6.35
CA ASN A 225 0.58 11.21 -6.34
C ASN A 225 0.82 12.39 -7.30
N PRO A 226 0.16 13.54 -7.06
CA PRO A 226 0.32 14.71 -7.92
C PRO A 226 1.74 15.26 -7.79
N ILE A 227 2.43 15.36 -8.92
CA ILE A 227 3.76 15.97 -8.99
C ILE A 227 3.59 17.48 -9.04
N ARG A 228 4.16 18.19 -8.06
CA ARG A 228 4.20 19.67 -8.06
C ARG A 228 4.75 20.18 -9.40
N PRO A 229 4.02 20.96 -10.21
CA PRO A 229 4.59 21.53 -11.42
C PRO A 229 5.77 22.46 -11.09
N LEU A 230 6.82 22.42 -11.91
CA LEU A 230 7.90 23.41 -11.91
C LEU A 230 7.94 24.05 -13.30
N GLU A 231 7.08 25.05 -13.50
CA GLU A 231 6.88 25.68 -14.81
C GLU A 231 8.19 26.28 -15.35
N GLY A 232 8.48 26.01 -16.62
CA GLY A 232 9.68 26.51 -17.31
C GLY A 232 11.01 25.89 -16.86
N ALA A 233 11.02 25.05 -15.82
CA ALA A 233 12.23 24.40 -15.34
C ALA A 233 12.53 23.12 -16.15
N PRO A 234 13.71 23.01 -16.78
CA PRO A 234 14.04 21.84 -17.60
C PRO A 234 14.23 20.59 -16.74
N GLU A 235 13.53 19.51 -17.11
CA GLU A 235 13.68 18.20 -16.48
C GLU A 235 14.88 17.46 -17.11
N TRP A 236 15.71 16.82 -16.29
CA TRP A 236 16.86 16.06 -16.75
C TRP A 236 16.40 14.69 -17.27
N ASP A 237 16.62 14.47 -18.56
CA ASP A 237 16.25 13.25 -19.29
C ASP A 237 17.35 12.17 -19.30
N GLY A 238 18.44 12.40 -18.56
CA GLY A 238 19.60 11.49 -18.51
C GLY A 238 20.63 11.72 -19.60
N LYS A 239 20.36 12.60 -20.58
CA LYS A 239 21.27 12.89 -21.71
C LYS A 239 22.04 14.18 -21.52
N ALA A 240 21.42 15.21 -20.94
CA ALA A 240 22.10 16.48 -20.73
C ALA A 240 23.32 16.32 -19.79
N ASP A 241 24.43 17.00 -20.14
CA ASP A 241 25.66 17.01 -19.34
C ASP A 241 25.44 17.79 -18.04
N LEU A 242 25.75 17.15 -16.92
CA LEU A 242 25.59 17.71 -15.59
C LEU A 242 26.85 18.41 -15.06
N ARG A 243 27.96 18.42 -15.80
CA ARG A 243 29.19 19.13 -15.41
C ARG A 243 28.90 20.62 -15.23
N GLY A 244 29.28 21.16 -14.07
CA GLY A 244 29.01 22.55 -13.70
C GLY A 244 27.54 22.85 -13.37
N LYS A 245 26.64 21.86 -13.40
CA LYS A 245 25.20 22.06 -13.16
C LYS A 245 24.78 21.71 -11.73
N ARG A 246 23.80 22.46 -11.24
CA ARG A 246 23.05 22.25 -10.00
C ARG A 246 21.78 21.46 -10.33
N LEU A 247 21.70 20.22 -9.89
CA LEU A 247 20.54 19.35 -10.14
C LEU A 247 19.65 19.26 -8.89
N LEU A 248 18.37 19.57 -9.05
CA LEU A 248 17.33 19.37 -8.04
C LEU A 248 16.77 17.94 -8.14
N LEU A 249 16.96 17.13 -7.11
CA LEU A 249 16.28 15.86 -6.91
C LEU A 249 15.03 16.09 -6.07
N ARG A 250 13.87 15.80 -6.65
CA ARG A 250 12.57 16.15 -6.05
C ARG A 250 12.03 15.04 -5.17
N ALA A 251 11.41 15.43 -4.05
CA ALA A 251 10.77 14.50 -3.13
C ALA A 251 9.47 13.96 -3.74
N GLU A 252 9.28 12.63 -3.69
CA GLU A 252 8.04 11.96 -4.09
C GLU A 252 7.67 10.86 -3.09
N GLN A 253 6.38 10.48 -3.08
CA GLN A 253 5.84 9.36 -2.31
C GLN A 253 6.21 9.37 -0.81
N GLY A 254 6.39 8.19 -0.20
CA GLY A 254 6.56 8.00 1.23
C GLY A 254 8.03 7.92 1.68
N PHE A 255 8.22 7.74 2.99
CA PHE A 255 9.56 7.67 3.58
C PHE A 255 10.39 6.49 3.08
N GLY A 256 9.77 5.30 2.97
CA GLY A 256 10.44 4.10 2.47
C GLY A 256 10.94 4.26 1.05
N ASP A 257 10.13 4.88 0.17
CA ASP A 257 10.48 5.13 -1.23
C ASP A 257 11.68 6.07 -1.33
N MET A 258 11.64 7.19 -0.60
CA MET A 258 12.75 8.14 -0.55
C MET A 258 14.04 7.49 -0.06
N ILE A 259 13.98 6.69 1.02
CA ILE A 259 15.13 5.97 1.54
C ILE A 259 15.67 5.00 0.48
N GLN A 260 14.82 4.14 -0.10
CA GLN A 260 15.26 3.14 -1.07
C GLN A 260 15.93 3.76 -2.31
N PHE A 261 15.36 4.84 -2.85
CA PHE A 261 15.85 5.47 -4.08
C PHE A 261 17.00 6.47 -3.86
N ALA A 262 17.23 6.93 -2.62
CA ALA A 262 18.42 7.71 -2.28
C ALA A 262 19.74 6.99 -2.63
N ARG A 263 19.69 5.65 -2.76
CA ARG A 263 20.76 4.81 -3.29
C ARG A 263 21.36 5.28 -4.62
N PHE A 264 20.56 5.88 -5.49
CA PHE A 264 21.02 6.31 -6.81
C PHE A 264 21.71 7.67 -6.77
N VAL A 265 21.56 8.44 -5.67
CA VAL A 265 22.11 9.80 -5.53
C VAL A 265 23.64 9.82 -5.67
N PRO A 266 24.43 8.91 -5.06
CA PRO A 266 25.88 8.90 -5.25
C PRO A 266 26.32 8.75 -6.72
N MET A 267 25.54 8.06 -7.56
CA MET A 267 25.85 7.93 -8.99
C MET A 267 25.65 9.25 -9.73
N VAL A 268 24.62 10.01 -9.37
CA VAL A 268 24.32 11.32 -9.96
C VAL A 268 25.27 12.39 -9.40
N GLY A 269 25.64 12.30 -8.12
CA GLY A 269 26.62 13.17 -7.48
C GLY A 269 28.03 13.08 -8.07
N LYS A 270 28.37 11.99 -8.77
CA LYS A 270 29.60 11.88 -9.57
C LYS A 270 29.55 12.65 -10.90
N LYS A 271 28.35 13.06 -11.35
CA LYS A 271 28.10 13.72 -12.64
C LYS A 271 27.77 15.20 -12.49
N ALA A 272 26.96 15.55 -11.49
CA ALA A 272 26.54 16.92 -11.22
C ALA A 272 27.59 17.68 -10.40
N ALA A 273 27.70 19.00 -10.63
CA ALA A 273 28.54 19.84 -9.77
C ALA A 273 27.95 20.02 -8.37
N HIS A 274 26.62 20.03 -8.25
CA HIS A 274 25.94 20.16 -6.97
C HIS A 274 24.56 19.50 -6.99
N ILE A 275 24.27 18.69 -5.97
CA ILE A 275 22.96 18.07 -5.78
C ILE A 275 22.17 18.83 -4.72
N ILE A 276 20.97 19.25 -5.09
CA ILE A 276 19.96 19.78 -4.18
C ILE A 276 18.91 18.68 -3.99
N LEU A 277 18.81 18.11 -2.79
CA LEU A 277 17.84 17.06 -2.49
C LEU A 277 16.68 17.64 -1.68
N GLU A 278 15.48 17.59 -2.25
CA GLU A 278 14.25 17.89 -1.53
C GLU A 278 13.78 16.66 -0.75
N CYS A 279 13.40 16.80 0.53
CA CYS A 279 12.78 15.74 1.31
C CYS A 279 11.94 16.30 2.47
N ARG A 280 11.12 15.46 3.11
CA ARG A 280 10.40 15.88 4.33
C ARG A 280 11.38 16.07 5.51
N SER A 281 11.03 16.93 6.46
CA SER A 281 11.89 17.27 7.60
C SER A 281 12.37 16.06 8.41
N GLU A 282 11.53 15.04 8.57
CA GLU A 282 11.87 13.84 9.35
C GLU A 282 13.01 13.03 8.71
N LEU A 283 13.24 13.17 7.41
CA LEU A 283 14.31 12.49 6.66
C LEU A 283 15.59 13.32 6.55
N ILE A 284 15.54 14.63 6.82
CA ILE A 284 16.70 15.53 6.61
C ILE A 284 17.96 15.01 7.31
N PRO A 285 17.93 14.57 8.59
CA PRO A 285 19.13 14.11 9.27
C PRO A 285 19.82 12.94 8.56
N VAL A 286 19.07 11.94 8.12
CA VAL A 286 19.63 10.76 7.42
C VAL A 286 20.01 11.08 5.98
N MET A 287 19.23 11.88 5.26
CA MET A 287 19.52 12.24 3.87
C MET A 287 20.82 13.04 3.74
N ARG A 288 21.21 13.79 4.78
CA ARG A 288 22.52 14.49 4.84
C ARG A 288 23.71 13.52 4.79
N THR A 289 23.50 12.26 5.11
CA THR A 289 24.57 11.25 5.14
C THR A 289 24.80 10.56 3.79
N VAL A 290 23.91 10.77 2.82
CA VAL A 290 24.03 10.20 1.48
C VAL A 290 25.17 10.87 0.73
N ALA A 291 26.13 10.07 0.25
CA ALA A 291 27.26 10.58 -0.52
C ALA A 291 26.80 11.35 -1.78
N GLY A 292 27.39 12.52 -2.02
CA GLY A 292 27.07 13.37 -3.17
C GLY A 292 25.93 14.36 -2.95
N VAL A 293 25.17 14.27 -1.85
CA VAL A 293 24.20 15.31 -1.49
C VAL A 293 24.93 16.58 -1.05
N GLY A 294 24.61 17.72 -1.68
CA GLY A 294 25.21 19.02 -1.36
C GLY A 294 24.31 19.88 -0.48
N THR A 295 23.12 20.21 -0.97
CA THR A 295 22.10 20.97 -0.21
C THR A 295 20.87 20.11 0.00
N ILE A 296 20.26 20.19 1.18
CA ILE A 296 18.95 19.61 1.44
C ILE A 296 17.93 20.72 1.65
N VAL A 297 16.75 20.54 1.08
CA VAL A 297 15.62 21.47 1.17
C VAL A 297 14.42 20.72 1.73
N GLU A 298 13.75 21.30 2.70
CA GLU A 298 12.50 20.74 3.20
C GLU A 298 11.40 20.84 2.13
N LYS A 299 10.64 19.77 1.93
CA LYS A 299 9.53 19.72 0.97
C LYS A 299 8.53 20.84 1.27
N GLY A 300 8.27 21.68 0.28
CA GLY A 300 7.38 22.84 0.41
C GLY A 300 8.09 24.16 0.76
N ALA A 301 9.36 24.11 1.17
CA ALA A 301 10.17 25.32 1.32
C ALA A 301 10.54 25.94 -0.03
N LYS A 302 10.98 27.21 0.00
CA LYS A 302 11.48 27.92 -1.18
C LYS A 302 12.71 27.19 -1.73
N LEU A 303 12.66 26.82 -3.01
CA LEU A 303 13.77 26.16 -3.70
C LEU A 303 14.92 27.16 -3.92
N PRO A 304 16.18 26.77 -3.65
CA PRO A 304 17.35 27.52 -4.07
C PRO A 304 17.51 27.45 -5.61
N PRO A 305 18.35 28.29 -6.24
CA PRO A 305 18.58 28.20 -7.68
C PRO A 305 19.05 26.80 -8.10
N PHE A 306 18.57 26.32 -9.25
CA PHE A 306 18.98 25.06 -9.86
C PHE A 306 18.91 25.19 -11.39
N ASP A 307 19.70 24.37 -12.09
CA ASP A 307 19.76 24.38 -13.57
C ASP A 307 18.80 23.36 -14.18
N LEU A 308 18.67 22.18 -13.56
CA LEU A 308 17.86 21.06 -14.00
C LEU A 308 17.16 20.42 -12.79
N HIS A 309 16.07 19.72 -13.01
CA HIS A 309 15.43 18.90 -11.96
C HIS A 309 15.10 17.49 -12.45
N VAL A 310 14.93 16.54 -11.53
CA VAL A 310 14.40 15.21 -11.83
C VAL A 310 13.70 14.65 -10.58
N PRO A 311 12.56 13.96 -10.73
CA PRO A 311 11.98 13.23 -9.61
C PRO A 311 12.92 12.11 -9.12
N LEU A 312 13.13 11.99 -7.81
CA LEU A 312 14.08 10.99 -7.27
C LEU A 312 13.74 9.57 -7.74
N LEU A 313 12.46 9.24 -7.84
CA LEU A 313 11.99 7.92 -8.24
C LEU A 313 12.09 7.66 -9.75
N SER A 314 12.37 8.69 -10.56
CA SER A 314 12.65 8.55 -12.00
C SER A 314 14.12 8.25 -12.29
N LEU A 315 15.03 8.40 -11.32
CA LEU A 315 16.46 8.14 -11.50
C LEU A 315 16.77 6.78 -12.14
N PRO A 316 16.20 5.63 -11.68
CA PRO A 316 16.54 4.36 -12.29
C PRO A 316 16.07 4.24 -13.75
N HIS A 317 14.96 4.87 -14.12
CA HIS A 317 14.51 4.93 -15.51
C HIS A 317 15.47 5.77 -16.36
N VAL A 318 15.71 7.01 -15.92
CA VAL A 318 16.54 8.01 -16.61
C VAL A 318 17.99 7.53 -16.79
N MET A 319 18.50 6.77 -15.82
CA MET A 319 19.85 6.21 -15.84
C MET A 319 19.91 4.80 -16.45
N LYS A 320 18.77 4.24 -16.88
CA LYS A 320 18.66 2.89 -17.46
C LYS A 320 19.25 1.79 -16.55
N ILE A 321 18.87 1.81 -15.27
CA ILE A 321 19.33 0.84 -14.29
C ILE A 321 18.71 -0.53 -14.60
N ASN A 322 19.55 -1.47 -15.02
CA ASN A 322 19.21 -2.88 -15.18
C ASN A 322 19.48 -3.67 -13.90
N GLU A 323 19.28 -4.99 -13.95
CA GLU A 323 19.48 -5.89 -12.81
C GLU A 323 20.92 -5.87 -12.27
N ALA A 324 21.91 -5.99 -13.15
CA ALA A 324 23.32 -6.02 -12.76
C ALA A 324 23.75 -4.71 -12.09
N GLU A 325 23.33 -3.58 -12.65
CA GLU A 325 23.52 -2.25 -12.06
C GLU A 325 22.82 -2.14 -10.71
N LEU A 326 21.57 -2.61 -10.59
CA LEU A 326 20.84 -2.59 -9.34
C LEU A 326 21.56 -3.37 -8.24
N HIS A 327 22.01 -4.60 -8.54
CA HIS A 327 22.75 -5.43 -7.58
C HIS A 327 24.05 -4.74 -7.16
N ARG A 328 24.78 -4.16 -8.11
CA ARG A 328 26.03 -3.44 -7.82
C ARG A 328 25.81 -2.24 -6.90
N VAL A 329 24.80 -1.41 -7.17
CA VAL A 329 24.51 -0.23 -6.33
C VAL A 329 23.85 -0.61 -5.01
N SER A 330 23.37 -1.85 -4.88
CA SER A 330 22.76 -2.38 -3.67
C SER A 330 23.71 -3.16 -2.78
N ALA A 331 24.93 -3.45 -3.24
CA ALA A 331 25.92 -4.22 -2.51
C ALA A 331 26.41 -3.54 -1.22
N GLU A 332 26.41 -2.20 -1.18
CA GLU A 332 26.96 -1.43 -0.07
C GLU A 332 25.90 -0.53 0.61
N PRO A 333 26.05 -0.26 1.92
CA PRO A 333 25.28 0.76 2.61
C PRO A 333 25.49 2.14 1.98
N TYR A 334 24.42 2.93 1.91
CA TYR A 334 24.43 4.29 1.35
C TYR A 334 23.89 5.34 2.32
N LEU A 335 23.52 4.92 3.53
CA LEU A 335 23.17 5.79 4.65
C LEU A 335 24.09 5.51 5.84
N SER A 336 24.20 6.50 6.72
CA SER A 336 24.89 6.38 8.01
C SER A 336 24.07 7.05 9.11
N ALA A 337 24.38 6.73 10.38
CA ALA A 337 23.82 7.48 11.49
C ALA A 337 24.35 8.93 11.45
N PRO A 338 23.49 9.95 11.57
CA PRO A 338 23.93 11.34 11.52
C PRO A 338 24.88 11.68 12.68
N LYS A 339 25.91 12.49 12.41
CA LYS A 339 26.83 12.97 13.46
C LYS A 339 26.05 13.73 14.54
N GLY A 340 26.32 13.42 15.81
CA GLY A 340 25.67 14.06 16.96
C GLY A 340 24.41 13.34 17.47
N LYS A 341 23.81 12.45 16.68
CA LYS A 341 22.78 11.52 17.18
C LYS A 341 23.48 10.31 17.81
N GLN A 342 23.07 9.92 19.01
CA GLN A 342 23.69 8.80 19.74
C GLN A 342 22.60 7.92 20.37
N ALA A 343 22.81 6.60 20.32
CA ALA A 343 22.01 5.66 21.07
C ALA A 343 22.53 5.59 22.52
N ARG A 344 21.67 5.88 23.49
CA ARG A 344 21.96 5.63 24.90
C ARG A 344 21.27 4.33 25.31
N LEU A 345 22.05 3.27 25.45
CA LEU A 345 21.57 1.95 25.78
C LEU A 345 22.28 1.43 27.02
N SER A 346 21.51 0.83 27.93
CA SER A 346 22.03 0.13 29.10
C SER A 346 21.61 -1.34 29.03
N PRO A 347 22.25 -2.16 28.17
CA PRO A 347 21.88 -3.57 28.04
C PRO A 347 22.15 -4.31 29.37
N PRO A 348 21.29 -5.25 29.77
CA PRO A 348 21.52 -6.06 30.97
C PRO A 348 22.85 -6.85 30.89
N PRO A 349 23.52 -7.12 32.03
CA PRO A 349 24.70 -7.97 32.06
C PRO A 349 24.44 -9.35 31.41
N GLY A 350 25.41 -9.83 30.64
CA GLY A 350 25.29 -11.10 29.91
C GLY A 350 24.49 -11.03 28.60
N THR A 351 24.11 -9.82 28.15
CA THR A 351 23.55 -9.62 26.81
C THR A 351 24.61 -9.89 25.74
N VAL A 352 24.32 -10.81 24.83
CA VAL A 352 25.15 -11.13 23.65
C VAL A 352 24.48 -10.75 22.32
N LEU A 353 23.21 -10.35 22.36
CA LEU A 353 22.43 -9.96 21.19
C LEU A 353 21.44 -8.82 21.53
N LYS A 354 21.62 -7.65 20.93
CA LYS A 354 20.66 -6.53 21.02
C LYS A 354 19.75 -6.51 19.79
N VAL A 355 18.44 -6.54 20.02
CA VAL A 355 17.44 -6.63 18.95
C VAL A 355 16.53 -5.40 18.96
N GLY A 356 16.49 -4.69 17.84
CA GLY A 356 15.48 -3.64 17.61
C GLY A 356 14.21 -4.25 17.01
N LEU A 357 13.04 -3.84 17.49
CA LEU A 357 11.76 -4.39 17.07
C LEU A 357 10.77 -3.31 16.61
N ILE A 358 10.15 -3.55 15.44
CA ILE A 358 9.00 -2.79 14.93
C ILE A 358 7.98 -3.80 14.41
N TRP A 359 6.80 -3.89 15.01
CA TRP A 359 5.83 -4.94 14.66
C TRP A 359 4.60 -4.40 13.92
N ALA A 360 4.38 -3.08 13.96
CA ALA A 360 3.19 -2.47 13.39
C ALA A 360 3.52 -1.30 12.46
N GLY A 361 2.60 -1.06 11.53
CA GLY A 361 2.67 0.05 10.59
C GLY A 361 1.30 0.65 10.35
N LYS A 362 1.22 1.58 9.41
CA LYS A 362 -0.06 2.22 9.06
C LYS A 362 -1.06 1.19 8.53
N LEU A 363 -2.33 1.37 8.92
CA LEU A 363 -3.45 0.54 8.46
C LEU A 363 -3.79 0.75 6.97
N ASN A 364 -3.37 1.86 6.38
CA ASN A 364 -3.64 2.23 5.00
C ASN A 364 -2.36 2.21 4.15
N PRO A 365 -2.40 1.63 2.92
CA PRO A 365 -3.57 1.06 2.25
C PRO A 365 -3.99 -0.32 2.77
N ARG A 366 -3.14 -1.01 3.55
CA ARG A 366 -3.44 -2.29 4.21
C ARG A 366 -2.61 -2.41 5.48
N ASP A 367 -3.17 -3.06 6.51
CA ASP A 367 -2.45 -3.36 7.74
C ASP A 367 -1.34 -4.40 7.47
N ARG A 368 -0.09 -3.97 7.63
CA ARG A 368 1.12 -4.80 7.47
C ARG A 368 1.66 -5.34 8.78
N SER A 369 0.91 -5.17 9.87
CA SER A 369 1.36 -5.48 11.22
C SER A 369 1.42 -6.98 11.49
N CYS A 370 2.43 -7.37 12.26
CA CYS A 370 2.46 -8.64 12.99
C CYS A 370 2.06 -8.36 14.44
N PRO A 371 1.10 -9.10 15.04
CA PRO A 371 0.75 -8.89 16.44
C PRO A 371 1.95 -9.13 17.38
N LEU A 372 2.17 -8.22 18.33
CA LEU A 372 3.35 -8.23 19.21
C LEU A 372 3.44 -9.54 20.02
N GLU A 373 2.30 -10.09 20.43
CA GLU A 373 2.23 -11.35 21.19
C GLU A 373 2.83 -12.55 20.45
N LYS A 374 2.86 -12.52 19.11
CA LYS A 374 3.52 -13.56 18.31
C LYS A 374 5.04 -13.52 18.43
N LEU A 375 5.61 -12.37 18.79
CA LEU A 375 7.05 -12.14 18.90
C LEU A 375 7.57 -12.27 20.34
N MET A 376 6.69 -12.21 21.34
CA MET A 376 7.04 -12.37 22.76
C MET A 376 7.87 -13.62 23.08
N PRO A 377 7.65 -14.81 22.47
CA PRO A 377 8.50 -15.99 22.74
C PRO A 377 9.99 -15.78 22.46
N LEU A 378 10.35 -14.87 21.54
CA LEU A 378 11.74 -14.51 21.25
C LEU A 378 12.36 -13.71 22.39
N MET A 379 11.55 -12.87 23.05
CA MET A 379 11.99 -11.97 24.13
C MET A 379 12.33 -12.71 25.42
N ALA A 380 11.83 -13.93 25.58
CA ALA A 380 12.12 -14.77 26.74
C ALA A 380 13.49 -15.48 26.65
N GLN A 381 14.21 -15.38 25.53
CA GLN A 381 15.44 -16.13 25.31
C GLN A 381 16.63 -15.50 26.05
N LYS A 382 17.37 -16.33 26.81
CA LYS A 382 18.54 -15.90 27.59
C LYS A 382 19.64 -15.32 26.69
N GLY A 383 20.13 -14.13 27.04
CA GLY A 383 21.25 -13.47 26.37
C GLY A 383 20.84 -12.53 25.24
N ALA A 384 19.56 -12.44 24.91
CA ALA A 384 19.01 -11.42 24.03
C ALA A 384 18.34 -10.31 24.86
N CYS A 385 18.45 -9.06 24.42
CA CYS A 385 17.63 -7.96 24.92
C CYS A 385 16.95 -7.23 23.76
N PHE A 386 15.74 -6.72 24.02
CA PHE A 386 14.88 -6.16 22.99
C PHE A 386 14.59 -4.68 23.26
N TYR A 387 14.58 -3.90 22.18
CA TYR A 387 14.25 -2.48 22.18
C TYR A 387 13.15 -2.22 21.15
N SER A 388 12.03 -1.63 21.57
CA SER A 388 10.96 -1.22 20.66
C SER A 388 11.34 0.08 19.99
N PHE A 389 11.28 0.11 18.65
CA PHE A 389 11.39 1.34 17.85
C PHE A 389 10.03 1.72 17.23
N GLN A 390 8.92 1.18 17.77
CA GLN A 390 7.57 1.59 17.39
C GLN A 390 7.35 3.05 17.83
N VAL A 391 6.77 3.87 16.96
CA VAL A 391 6.55 5.32 17.22
C VAL A 391 5.09 5.76 17.19
N ASP A 392 4.20 4.93 16.62
CA ASP A 392 2.78 5.24 16.51
C ASP A 392 1.97 4.73 17.71
N GLU A 393 0.64 4.84 17.64
CA GLU A 393 -0.30 4.40 18.68
C GLU A 393 -0.13 2.94 19.10
N ARG A 394 0.44 2.09 18.22
CA ARG A 394 0.67 0.67 18.49
C ARG A 394 1.78 0.45 19.51
N ARG A 395 2.56 1.48 19.89
CA ARG A 395 3.37 1.46 21.12
C ARG A 395 2.57 1.02 22.34
N GLY A 396 1.28 1.36 22.40
CA GLY A 396 0.37 0.96 23.47
C GLY A 396 0.19 -0.56 23.61
N ASP A 397 0.52 -1.35 22.59
CA ASP A 397 0.49 -2.82 22.65
C ASP A 397 1.41 -3.36 23.76
N ILE A 398 2.54 -2.70 24.04
CA ILE A 398 3.48 -3.12 25.09
C ILE A 398 2.77 -3.11 26.46
N ALA A 399 2.14 -1.99 26.81
CA ALA A 399 1.43 -1.84 28.08
C ALA A 399 0.19 -2.75 28.13
N LYS A 400 -0.58 -2.82 27.04
CA LYS A 400 -1.78 -3.65 26.92
C LYS A 400 -1.50 -5.14 27.15
N LEU A 401 -0.35 -5.63 26.68
CA LEU A 401 0.07 -7.03 26.84
C LEU A 401 0.91 -7.27 28.10
N GLY A 402 1.23 -6.23 28.88
CA GLY A 402 2.13 -6.34 30.03
C GLY A 402 3.58 -6.67 29.67
N ALA A 403 4.03 -6.31 28.45
CA ALA A 403 5.34 -6.66 27.92
C ALA A 403 6.48 -5.74 28.39
N ASN A 404 6.22 -4.77 29.28
CA ASN A 404 7.20 -3.77 29.74
C ASN A 404 8.49 -4.39 30.30
N ALA A 405 8.42 -5.59 30.87
CA ALA A 405 9.58 -6.30 31.39
C ALA A 405 10.40 -7.06 30.32
N LEU A 406 9.81 -7.28 29.14
CA LEU A 406 10.39 -8.07 28.04
C LEU A 406 11.07 -7.19 26.98
N ILE A 407 10.65 -5.93 26.85
CA ILE A 407 11.13 -5.01 25.83
C ILE A 407 11.24 -3.59 26.40
N THR A 408 12.36 -2.92 26.12
CA THR A 408 12.53 -1.50 26.47
C THR A 408 11.93 -0.62 25.38
N ASP A 409 10.94 0.22 25.71
CA ASP A 409 10.35 1.15 24.75
C ASP A 409 11.27 2.35 24.50
N MET A 410 11.72 2.53 23.25
CA MET A 410 12.53 3.67 22.82
C MET A 410 11.71 4.69 22.04
N GLY A 411 10.39 4.51 21.88
CA GLY A 411 9.57 5.33 21.01
C GLY A 411 9.59 6.83 21.36
N GLU A 412 9.68 7.19 22.65
CA GLU A 412 9.80 8.61 23.08
C GLU A 412 11.14 9.26 22.71
N HIS A 413 12.15 8.46 22.39
CA HIS A 413 13.47 8.93 21.99
C HIS A 413 13.62 9.06 20.47
N ILE A 414 12.57 8.75 19.69
CA ILE A 414 12.59 8.78 18.23
C ILE A 414 11.74 9.94 17.74
N HIS A 415 12.38 11.04 17.34
CA HIS A 415 11.71 12.23 16.81
C HIS A 415 11.84 12.34 15.29
N ASP A 416 12.89 11.75 14.73
CA ASP A 416 13.19 11.74 13.30
C ASP A 416 13.90 10.44 12.89
N PHE A 417 14.10 10.23 11.59
CA PHE A 417 14.81 9.04 11.09
C PHE A 417 16.29 9.01 11.47
N GLY A 418 16.88 10.14 11.89
CA GLY A 418 18.24 10.22 12.42
C GLY A 418 18.37 9.56 13.79
N ASP A 419 17.39 9.75 14.67
CA ASP A 419 17.29 9.03 15.94
C ASP A 419 17.15 7.52 15.69
N SER A 420 16.23 7.13 14.78
CA SER A 420 16.07 5.74 14.37
C SER A 420 17.38 5.14 13.84
N ALA A 421 18.11 5.88 12.99
CA ALA A 421 19.37 5.40 12.42
C ALA A 421 20.45 5.19 13.48
N ALA A 422 20.57 6.10 14.46
CA ALA A 422 21.51 5.97 15.56
C ALA A 422 21.19 4.77 16.44
N LEU A 423 19.91 4.56 16.78
CA LEU A 423 19.44 3.40 17.53
C LEU A 423 19.68 2.09 16.76
N MET A 424 19.33 2.04 15.47
CA MET A 424 19.53 0.86 14.62
C MET A 424 21.01 0.47 14.50
N LYS A 425 21.92 1.44 14.35
CA LYS A 425 23.37 1.16 14.29
C LYS A 425 23.93 0.60 15.60
N ALA A 426 23.22 0.76 16.71
CA ALA A 426 23.60 0.19 17.99
C ALA A 426 23.03 -1.22 18.24
N MET A 427 22.17 -1.74 17.34
CA MET A 427 21.61 -3.09 17.41
C MET A 427 22.49 -4.10 16.65
N ASP A 428 22.40 -5.37 17.06
CA ASP A 428 22.98 -6.49 16.33
C ASP A 428 22.02 -7.02 15.25
N LEU A 429 20.71 -6.85 15.45
CA LEU A 429 19.66 -7.30 14.55
C LEU A 429 18.44 -6.36 14.65
N ILE A 430 17.81 -6.07 13.52
CA ILE A 430 16.48 -5.45 13.46
C ILE A 430 15.47 -6.49 13.00
N ILE A 431 14.43 -6.71 13.79
CA ILE A 431 13.25 -7.48 13.38
C ILE A 431 12.14 -6.48 13.08
N THR A 432 11.58 -6.53 11.87
CA THR A 432 10.61 -5.52 11.43
C THR A 432 9.58 -6.08 10.46
N ILE A 433 8.60 -5.26 10.08
CA ILE A 433 7.63 -5.53 9.02
C ILE A 433 7.96 -4.70 7.77
N ASP A 434 7.27 -4.96 6.65
CA ASP A 434 7.34 -4.18 5.40
C ASP A 434 6.93 -2.70 5.58
N SER A 435 7.90 -1.88 5.99
CA SER A 435 7.73 -0.48 6.40
C SER A 435 9.02 0.34 6.19
N ALA A 436 8.96 1.66 6.34
CA ALA A 436 10.13 2.53 6.19
C ALA A 436 11.34 2.14 7.07
N PRO A 437 11.17 1.68 8.34
CA PRO A 437 12.24 1.10 9.13
C PRO A 437 13.02 -0.06 8.46
N ALA A 438 12.36 -0.92 7.68
CA ALA A 438 13.04 -1.99 6.95
C ALA A 438 14.02 -1.44 5.91
N HIS A 439 13.60 -0.42 5.17
CA HIS A 439 14.45 0.27 4.21
C HIS A 439 15.60 1.02 4.90
N LEU A 440 15.34 1.69 6.03
CA LEU A 440 16.38 2.40 6.79
C LEU A 440 17.45 1.43 7.31
N ALA A 441 17.05 0.36 7.98
CA ALA A 441 17.98 -0.61 8.55
C ALA A 441 18.83 -1.28 7.46
N GLY A 442 18.22 -1.66 6.34
CA GLY A 442 18.93 -2.20 5.19
C GLY A 442 19.89 -1.19 4.55
N ALA A 443 19.49 0.08 4.42
CA ALA A 443 20.34 1.15 3.88
C ALA A 443 21.54 1.50 4.77
N LEU A 444 21.44 1.25 6.08
CA LEU A 444 22.50 1.40 7.09
C LEU A 444 23.45 0.18 7.16
N GLY A 445 23.15 -0.90 6.43
CA GLY A 445 23.88 -2.15 6.49
C GLY A 445 23.73 -2.90 7.81
N VAL A 446 22.64 -2.69 8.54
CA VAL A 446 22.34 -3.47 9.76
C VAL A 446 21.68 -4.78 9.36
N PRO A 447 21.96 -5.92 10.02
CA PRO A 447 21.20 -7.15 9.80
C PRO A 447 19.69 -6.93 10.02
N VAL A 448 18.86 -7.34 9.06
CA VAL A 448 17.40 -7.15 9.12
C VAL A 448 16.67 -8.45 8.88
N TRP A 449 15.76 -8.82 9.77
CA TRP A 449 14.80 -9.88 9.57
C TRP A 449 13.41 -9.27 9.40
N MET A 450 12.89 -9.30 8.17
CA MET A 450 11.62 -8.69 7.83
C MET A 450 10.51 -9.74 7.78
N LEU A 451 9.43 -9.49 8.51
CA LEU A 451 8.17 -10.20 8.44
C LEU A 451 7.30 -9.59 7.34
N GLN A 452 6.83 -10.42 6.43
CA GLN A 452 6.12 -9.97 5.24
C GLN A 452 4.76 -10.67 5.12
N LEU A 453 3.74 -9.89 4.78
CA LEU A 453 2.41 -10.40 4.44
C LEU A 453 2.45 -11.33 3.22
N TYR A 454 1.37 -12.09 3.06
CA TYR A 454 1.16 -12.96 1.90
C TYR A 454 1.23 -12.19 0.58
N THR A 455 0.44 -11.12 0.45
CA THR A 455 0.49 -10.26 -0.74
C THR A 455 1.78 -9.45 -0.71
N THR A 456 2.60 -9.63 -1.74
CA THR A 456 3.96 -9.08 -1.77
C THR A 456 4.03 -7.71 -2.43
N ASP A 457 4.69 -6.75 -1.78
CA ASP A 457 5.15 -5.53 -2.44
C ASP A 457 6.28 -5.86 -3.42
N TRP A 458 6.28 -5.22 -4.60
CA TRP A 458 7.19 -5.53 -5.70
C TRP A 458 8.67 -5.49 -5.31
N ARG A 459 9.04 -4.71 -4.29
CA ARG A 459 10.42 -4.57 -3.82
C ARG A 459 10.98 -5.87 -3.25
N TRP A 460 10.13 -6.69 -2.66
CA TRP A 460 10.56 -7.88 -1.93
C TRP A 460 10.63 -9.13 -2.79
N MET A 461 10.10 -9.06 -4.03
CA MET A 461 10.00 -10.16 -4.99
C MET A 461 9.38 -11.44 -4.37
N VAL A 462 9.23 -12.48 -5.19
CA VAL A 462 8.61 -13.75 -4.79
C VAL A 462 9.60 -14.90 -4.92
N GLY A 463 9.43 -15.92 -4.08
CA GLY A 463 10.24 -17.16 -4.15
C GLY A 463 11.67 -17.07 -3.62
N ARG A 464 12.05 -16.00 -2.91
CA ARG A 464 13.42 -15.79 -2.39
C ARG A 464 13.44 -15.31 -0.95
N ALA A 465 14.36 -15.77 -0.10
CA ALA A 465 14.40 -15.36 1.31
C ALA A 465 15.31 -14.15 1.59
N ASP A 466 16.02 -13.67 0.59
CA ASP A 466 16.92 -12.51 0.62
C ASP A 466 16.30 -11.31 -0.12
N SER A 467 17.01 -10.17 -0.14
CA SER A 467 16.58 -8.95 -0.84
C SER A 467 17.60 -8.52 -1.89
N PRO A 468 17.20 -8.22 -3.14
CA PRO A 468 18.12 -7.64 -4.12
C PRO A 468 18.52 -6.20 -3.77
N TRP A 469 17.78 -5.56 -2.86
CA TRP A 469 17.99 -4.17 -2.44
C TRP A 469 18.88 -4.05 -1.19
N TYR A 470 18.87 -5.06 -0.33
CA TYR A 470 19.49 -5.01 1.00
C TYR A 470 20.17 -6.36 1.30
N PRO A 471 21.49 -6.48 1.08
CA PRO A 471 22.23 -7.73 1.28
C PRO A 471 22.16 -8.28 2.72
N THR A 472 21.92 -7.40 3.69
CA THR A 472 21.83 -7.76 5.11
C THR A 472 20.42 -8.22 5.53
N MET A 473 19.47 -8.28 4.59
CA MET A 473 18.08 -8.58 4.88
C MET A 473 17.73 -10.04 4.60
N ARG A 474 17.01 -10.65 5.55
CA ARG A 474 16.30 -11.93 5.39
C ARG A 474 14.80 -11.71 5.56
N ILE A 475 14.00 -12.38 4.75
CA ILE A 475 12.55 -12.16 4.65
C ILE A 475 11.80 -13.43 5.03
N TYR A 476 10.85 -13.30 5.96
CA TYR A 476 9.97 -14.36 6.45
C TYR A 476 8.53 -14.03 6.03
N ARG A 477 7.95 -14.87 5.17
CA ARG A 477 6.65 -14.60 4.51
C ARG A 477 5.54 -15.43 5.09
N GLN A 478 4.34 -14.85 5.16
CA GLN A 478 3.12 -15.62 5.27
C GLN A 478 2.96 -16.52 4.02
N GLU A 479 2.60 -17.79 4.25
CA GLU A 479 2.26 -18.73 3.16
C GLU A 479 0.77 -18.69 2.84
N THR A 480 -0.05 -18.32 3.83
CA THR A 480 -1.49 -18.14 3.72
C THR A 480 -1.86 -16.77 4.29
N PRO A 481 -2.80 -16.01 3.70
CA PRO A 481 -3.17 -14.68 4.20
C PRO A 481 -3.55 -14.68 5.69
N GLY A 482 -2.92 -13.80 6.47
CA GLY A 482 -3.22 -13.64 7.89
C GLY A 482 -2.56 -14.67 8.82
N ASP A 483 -1.97 -15.74 8.30
CA ASP A 483 -1.27 -16.73 9.12
C ASP A 483 0.17 -16.31 9.41
N TRP A 484 0.42 -15.94 10.67
CA TRP A 484 1.75 -15.62 11.18
C TRP A 484 2.49 -16.81 11.80
N ALA A 485 1.86 -17.97 12.00
CA ALA A 485 2.48 -19.10 12.69
C ALA A 485 3.73 -19.61 11.94
N THR A 486 3.60 -19.82 10.63
CA THR A 486 4.70 -20.32 9.80
C THR A 486 5.91 -19.39 9.73
N PRO A 487 5.78 -18.08 9.37
CA PRO A 487 6.93 -17.18 9.35
C PRO A 487 7.56 -16.99 10.73
N ILE A 488 6.77 -16.92 11.80
CA ILE A 488 7.29 -16.78 13.18
C ILE A 488 8.02 -18.04 13.63
N GLY A 489 7.52 -19.23 13.29
CA GLY A 489 8.20 -20.51 13.59
C GLY A 489 9.56 -20.60 12.93
N LYS A 490 9.67 -20.25 11.64
CA LYS A 490 10.95 -20.22 10.90
C LYS A 490 11.90 -19.19 11.52
N LEU A 491 11.41 -17.96 11.75
CA LEU A 491 12.18 -16.90 12.39
C LEU A 491 12.69 -17.31 13.77
N GLY A 492 11.85 -17.94 14.60
CA GLY A 492 12.25 -18.40 15.92
C GLY A 492 13.34 -19.47 15.90
N ALA A 493 13.29 -20.42 14.97
CA ALA A 493 14.33 -21.42 14.79
C ALA A 493 15.68 -20.77 14.39
N ASP A 494 15.65 -19.85 13.43
CA ASP A 494 16.82 -19.09 13.03
C ASP A 494 17.37 -18.20 14.17
N PHE A 495 16.48 -17.58 14.95
CA PHE A 495 16.82 -16.78 16.12
C PHE A 495 17.57 -17.59 17.17
N ALA A 496 17.07 -18.78 17.50
CA ALA A 496 17.70 -19.67 18.46
C ALA A 496 19.10 -20.10 18.01
N ASN A 497 19.27 -20.39 16.70
CA ASN A 497 20.57 -20.73 16.13
C ASN A 497 21.57 -19.56 16.22
N LEU A 498 21.13 -18.35 15.87
CA LEU A 498 21.95 -17.14 15.99
C LEU A 498 22.39 -16.89 17.44
N LEU A 499 21.46 -17.01 18.38
CA LEU A 499 21.73 -16.80 19.79
C LEU A 499 22.68 -17.85 20.36
N LYS A 500 22.49 -19.12 20.01
CA LYS A 500 23.41 -20.21 20.39
C LYS A 500 24.83 -19.94 19.88
N ALA A 501 24.97 -19.50 18.64
CA ALA A 501 26.27 -19.15 18.07
C ALA A 501 26.94 -17.98 18.81
N ARG A 502 26.18 -16.93 19.15
CA ARG A 502 26.68 -15.77 19.91
C ARG A 502 27.10 -16.14 21.33
N LEU A 503 26.30 -16.94 22.03
CA LEU A 503 26.62 -17.43 23.38
C LEU A 503 27.88 -18.31 23.37
N GLY A 504 28.01 -19.19 22.38
CA GLY A 504 29.18 -20.06 22.23
C GLY A 504 30.47 -19.33 21.85
N ALA A 505 30.38 -18.16 21.21
CA ALA A 505 31.53 -17.31 20.90
C ALA A 505 32.02 -16.48 22.10
N THR A 506 31.19 -16.35 23.14
CA THR A 506 31.50 -15.59 24.36
C THR A 506 31.93 -16.46 25.55
N ALA A 507 31.79 -17.78 25.42
CA ALA A 507 32.29 -18.79 26.36
C ALA A 507 33.71 -19.19 25.98
#